data_AF-A0A486RZG1-F1
#
_entry.id   AF-A0A486RZG1-F1
#
_cell.length_a   1.000
_cell.length_b   1.000
_cell.length_c   1.000
_cell.angle_alpha   90.00
_cell.angle_beta   90.00
_cell.angle_gamma   90.00
#
_symmetry.space_group_name_H-M   'P 1'
#
loop_
_entity.id
_entity.type
_entity.pdbx_description
1 polymer ?
#
loop_
_entity_poly.entity_id
_entity_poly.type
_entity_poly.pdbx_seq_one_letter_code
_entity_poly.pdbx_strand_id
1 'polypeptide(L)'
;MALARNTIFEESVEIGFNNQTKKVKNPKKLKPLQIIKLYEESPSLTPDEQSIINSMTGVNWKPRQKYIGFKFNREPLKFECLFDNINEYEGWLEFNRLENENFTGNDLGLDFDANGISD
;
A
#
# COMPACT_ATOMS: atom_id res chain seq x y z
N MET A 1 -17.90 15.59 4.70
CA MET A 1 -17.27 15.94 3.41
C MET A 1 -16.20 14.90 3.12
N ALA A 2 -16.21 14.29 1.94
CA ALA A 2 -15.24 13.25 1.54
C ALA A 2 -13.96 13.88 0.94
N LEU A 3 -13.26 14.70 1.73
CA LEU A 3 -12.07 15.43 1.29
C LEU A 3 -10.84 14.52 1.16
N ALA A 4 -10.75 13.47 1.96
CA ALA A 4 -9.56 12.62 2.00
C ALA A 4 -9.40 11.68 0.78
N ARG A 5 -10.49 11.42 0.04
CA ARG A 5 -10.44 10.67 -1.23
C ARG A 5 -9.60 11.37 -2.31
N ASN A 6 -9.41 12.68 -2.19
CA ASN A 6 -8.66 13.48 -3.17
C ASN A 6 -7.22 13.79 -2.73
N THR A 7 -6.87 13.66 -1.44
CA THR A 7 -5.62 14.21 -0.88
C THR A 7 -4.43 13.25 -0.88
N ILE A 8 -4.61 11.96 -1.17
CA ILE A 8 -3.46 11.01 -1.23
C ILE A 8 -2.49 11.41 -2.36
N PHE A 9 -2.93 12.21 -3.34
CA PHE A 9 -2.13 12.67 -4.49
C PHE A 9 -2.40 14.12 -4.88
N GLU A 10 -2.45 15.05 -3.91
CA GLU A 10 -2.21 16.45 -4.27
C GLU A 10 -0.70 16.66 -4.31
N GLU A 11 -0.12 16.48 -5.50
CA GLU A 11 1.10 17.20 -5.86
C GLU A 11 0.80 18.66 -5.54
N SER A 12 1.44 19.21 -4.50
CA SER A 12 1.16 20.53 -3.97
C SER A 12 1.40 21.56 -5.06
N VAL A 13 0.37 21.89 -5.82
CA VAL A 13 0.40 23.01 -6.75
C VAL A 13 0.28 24.23 -5.85
N GLU A 14 1.42 24.85 -5.53
CA GLU A 14 1.45 26.17 -4.91
C GLU A 14 0.58 27.12 -5.75
N ILE A 15 -0.59 27.46 -5.22
CA ILE A 15 -1.49 28.45 -5.81
C ILE A 15 -0.92 29.82 -5.49
N GLY A 16 0.18 30.18 -6.14
CA GLY A 16 0.66 31.56 -6.18
C GLY A 16 -0.38 32.46 -6.85
N PHE A 17 -0.50 33.69 -6.34
CA PHE A 17 -1.53 34.72 -6.64
C PHE A 17 -1.74 35.09 -8.13
N ASN A 18 -0.97 34.50 -9.07
CA ASN A 18 -0.94 34.85 -10.50
C ASN A 18 -1.22 33.68 -11.47
N ASN A 19 -1.62 32.49 -11.02
CA ASN A 19 -1.81 31.38 -11.96
C ASN A 19 -3.17 31.41 -12.67
N GLN A 20 -3.15 31.88 -13.92
CA GLN A 20 -4.16 31.67 -14.96
C GLN A 20 -4.73 30.25 -14.88
N THR A 21 -6.07 30.13 -14.92
CA THR A 21 -6.90 28.91 -14.94
C THR A 21 -6.20 27.63 -15.43
N LYS A 22 -5.35 27.01 -14.59
CA LYS A 22 -4.80 25.69 -14.88
C LYS A 22 -5.92 24.70 -14.64
N LYS A 23 -6.35 24.02 -15.70
CA LYS A 23 -7.36 22.95 -15.61
C LYS A 23 -6.98 22.02 -14.46
N VAL A 24 -7.87 21.91 -13.47
CA VAL A 24 -7.76 20.96 -12.36
C VAL A 24 -7.53 19.58 -12.98
N LYS A 25 -6.31 19.08 -12.87
CA LYS A 25 -6.03 17.70 -13.27
C LYS A 25 -6.74 16.84 -12.25
N ASN A 26 -7.77 16.10 -12.68
CA ASN A 26 -8.38 15.10 -11.81
C ASN A 26 -7.27 14.19 -11.29
N PRO A 27 -7.08 14.08 -9.96
CA PRO A 27 -6.05 13.21 -9.41
C PRO A 27 -6.32 11.80 -9.92
N LYS A 28 -5.30 11.18 -10.52
CA LYS A 28 -5.41 9.78 -10.95
C LYS A 28 -5.60 8.96 -9.69
N LYS A 29 -6.77 8.35 -9.52
CA LYS A 29 -7.05 7.45 -8.40
C LYS A 29 -5.94 6.42 -8.30
N LEU A 30 -5.29 6.35 -7.14
CA LEU A 30 -4.25 5.37 -6.87
C LEU A 30 -4.83 3.96 -7.03
N LYS A 31 -4.11 3.10 -7.75
CA LYS A 31 -4.49 1.68 -7.82
C LYS A 31 -4.37 1.07 -6.41
N PRO A 32 -5.35 0.28 -5.95
CA PRO A 32 -5.24 -0.44 -4.69
C PRO A 32 -3.95 -1.26 -4.64
N LEU A 33 -3.31 -1.31 -3.48
CA LEU A 33 -2.14 -2.16 -3.27
C LEU A 33 -2.58 -3.62 -3.37
N GLN A 34 -1.91 -4.40 -4.21
CA GLN A 34 -2.25 -5.80 -4.45
C GLN A 34 -1.01 -6.66 -4.42
N ILE A 35 -1.15 -7.85 -3.81
CA ILE A 35 -0.13 -8.88 -3.78
C ILE A 35 -0.17 -9.66 -5.10
N ILE A 36 0.95 -9.66 -5.82
CA ILE A 36 1.19 -10.47 -7.01
C ILE A 36 2.04 -11.66 -6.60
N LYS A 37 1.47 -12.87 -6.71
CA LYS A 37 2.21 -14.12 -6.46
C LYS A 37 3.21 -14.37 -7.58
N LEU A 38 4.43 -14.72 -7.20
CA LEU A 38 5.51 -15.05 -8.12
C LEU A 38 5.68 -16.56 -8.15
N TYR A 39 5.78 -17.08 -9.36
CA TYR A 39 5.99 -18.50 -9.64
C TYR A 39 7.19 -18.65 -10.54
N GLU A 40 8.00 -19.66 -10.26
CA GLU A 40 9.09 -20.10 -11.11
C GLU A 40 8.75 -21.49 -11.65
N GLU A 41 9.03 -21.70 -12.93
CA GLU A 41 8.84 -23.01 -13.54
C GLU A 41 10.02 -23.92 -13.21
N SER A 42 9.73 -25.22 -13.09
CA SER A 42 10.79 -26.21 -12.98
C SER A 42 11.71 -26.13 -14.21
N PRO A 43 13.02 -26.36 -14.06
CA PRO A 43 13.93 -26.35 -15.19
C PRO A 43 13.47 -27.34 -16.28
N SER A 44 13.72 -26.98 -17.53
CA SER A 44 13.49 -27.87 -18.66
C SER A 44 14.34 -29.12 -18.54
N LEU A 45 13.80 -30.24 -19.03
CA LEU A 45 14.57 -31.48 -19.11
C LEU A 45 15.76 -31.31 -20.04
N THR A 46 16.86 -31.96 -19.68
CA THR A 46 17.98 -32.14 -20.59
C THR A 46 17.57 -33.03 -21.77
N PRO A 47 18.27 -32.97 -22.92
CA PRO A 47 17.93 -33.78 -24.08
C PRO A 47 17.89 -35.29 -23.79
N ASP A 48 18.79 -35.76 -22.94
CA ASP A 48 18.87 -37.17 -22.54
C ASP A 48 17.65 -37.58 -21.69
N GLU A 49 17.28 -36.75 -20.71
CA GLU A 49 16.08 -36.97 -19.88
C GLU A 49 14.80 -36.94 -20.74
N GLN A 50 14.72 -36.02 -21.69
CA GLN A 50 13.59 -35.94 -22.61
C GLN A 50 13.48 -37.18 -23.50
N SER A 51 14.61 -37.71 -23.99
CA SER A 51 14.66 -38.95 -24.78
C SER A 51 14.17 -40.15 -23.98
N ILE A 52 14.59 -40.25 -22.71
CA ILE A 52 14.14 -41.30 -21.79
C ILE A 52 12.63 -41.23 -21.57
N ILE A 53 12.08 -40.04 -21.29
CA ILE A 53 10.63 -39.88 -21.07
C ILE A 53 9.83 -40.21 -22.33
N ASN A 54 10.28 -39.75 -23.51
CA ASN A 54 9.62 -40.03 -24.77
C ASN A 54 9.59 -41.53 -25.13
N SER A 55 10.53 -42.32 -24.61
CA SER A 55 10.58 -43.78 -24.80
C SER A 55 9.54 -44.55 -23.97
N MET A 56 8.99 -43.93 -22.91
CA MET A 56 8.01 -44.55 -22.03
C MET A 56 6.59 -44.29 -22.52
N THR A 57 5.79 -45.34 -22.69
CA THR A 57 4.39 -45.20 -23.10
C THR A 57 3.54 -44.66 -21.94
N GLY A 58 2.85 -43.53 -22.15
CA GLY A 58 1.90 -42.96 -21.19
C GLY A 58 2.52 -42.03 -20.13
N VAL A 59 3.82 -41.74 -20.19
CA VAL A 59 4.49 -40.79 -19.30
C VAL A 59 4.67 -39.45 -20.02
N ASN A 60 4.34 -38.34 -19.35
CA ASN A 60 4.56 -37.00 -19.87
C ASN A 60 5.18 -36.11 -18.79
N TRP A 61 6.13 -35.25 -19.20
CA TRP A 61 6.69 -34.23 -18.33
C TRP A 61 5.89 -32.94 -18.41
N LYS A 62 5.59 -32.36 -17.24
CA LYS A 62 4.99 -31.03 -17.14
C LYS A 62 5.77 -30.23 -16.10
N PRO A 63 6.30 -29.05 -16.45
CA PRO A 63 6.95 -28.18 -15.47
C PRO A 63 5.99 -27.87 -14.34
N ARG A 64 6.44 -28.04 -13.09
CA ARG A 64 5.67 -27.61 -11.93
C ARG A 64 5.97 -26.14 -11.67
N GLN A 65 4.92 -25.36 -11.43
CA GLN A 65 5.06 -24.00 -10.93
C GLN A 65 5.34 -24.04 -9.43
N LYS A 66 6.51 -23.57 -9.04
CA LYS A 66 6.92 -23.42 -7.64
C LYS A 66 6.62 -22.00 -7.19
N TYR A 67 5.93 -21.86 -6.07
CA TYR A 67 5.75 -20.56 -5.44
C TYR A 67 7.10 -20.08 -4.89
N ILE A 68 7.57 -18.93 -5.36
CA ILE A 68 8.85 -18.35 -4.96
C ILE A 68 8.72 -17.12 -4.07
N GLY A 69 7.49 -16.60 -3.93
CA GLY A 69 7.21 -15.44 -3.08
C GLY A 69 6.17 -14.54 -3.70
N PHE A 70 6.16 -13.28 -3.29
CA PHE A 70 5.25 -12.28 -3.82
C PHE A 70 5.94 -10.94 -3.97
N LYS A 71 5.34 -10.09 -4.78
CA LYS A 71 5.66 -8.66 -4.83
C LYS A 71 4.37 -7.86 -4.87
N PHE A 72 4.45 -6.60 -4.47
CA PHE A 72 3.32 -5.70 -4.65
C PHE A 72 3.24 -5.18 -6.09
N ASN A 73 2.05 -4.81 -6.54
CA ASN A 73 1.80 -4.19 -7.85
C ASN A 73 2.41 -2.78 -7.98
N ARG A 74 2.70 -2.14 -6.84
CA ARG A 74 3.44 -0.89 -6.68
C ARG A 74 4.08 -0.88 -5.29
N GLU A 75 4.93 0.09 -5.01
CA GLU A 75 5.43 0.25 -3.64
C GLU A 75 4.27 0.58 -2.67
N PRO A 76 4.20 -0.10 -1.52
CA PRO A 76 3.27 0.26 -0.45
C PRO A 76 3.50 1.70 0.01
N LEU A 77 2.42 2.46 0.17
CA LEU A 77 2.50 3.75 0.81
C LEU A 77 2.59 3.57 2.33
N LYS A 78 3.18 4.54 3.02
CA LYS A 78 3.37 4.47 4.49
C LYS A 78 2.08 4.17 5.25
N PHE A 79 0.96 4.78 4.83
CA PHE A 79 -0.33 4.54 5.50
C PHE A 79 -0.81 3.09 5.33
N GLU A 80 -0.52 2.45 4.20
CA GLU A 80 -0.92 1.05 3.93
C GLU A 80 -0.10 0.05 4.76
N CYS A 81 1.03 0.50 5.35
CA CYS A 81 1.80 -0.28 6.30
C CYS A 81 1.30 -0.11 7.75
N LEU A 82 0.47 0.90 8.02
CA LEU A 82 0.04 1.30 9.36
C LEU A 82 -1.45 1.08 9.61
N PHE A 83 -2.26 1.13 8.55
CA PHE A 83 -3.72 1.04 8.60
C PHE A 83 -4.20 -0.06 7.66
N ASP A 84 -5.25 -0.78 8.05
CA ASP A 84 -5.77 -1.92 7.30
C ASP A 84 -6.46 -1.49 6.01
N ASN A 85 -7.08 -0.32 6.01
CA ASN A 85 -7.79 0.21 4.86
C ASN A 85 -7.80 1.74 4.85
N ILE A 86 -8.19 2.29 3.70
CA ILE A 86 -8.19 3.73 3.51
C ILE A 86 -9.15 4.46 4.46
N ASN A 87 -10.31 3.89 4.79
CA ASN A 87 -11.28 4.57 5.66
C ASN A 87 -10.76 4.71 7.09
N GLU A 88 -9.97 3.75 7.56
CA GLU A 88 -9.32 3.83 8.87
C GLU A 88 -8.28 4.96 8.89
N TYR A 89 -7.45 5.04 7.86
CA TYR A 89 -6.50 6.15 7.68
C TYR A 89 -7.22 7.51 7.59
N GLU A 90 -8.29 7.60 6.79
CA GLU A 90 -9.09 8.82 6.67
C GLU A 90 -9.73 9.20 8.01
N GLY A 91 -10.25 8.22 8.77
CA GLY A 91 -10.80 8.44 10.10
C GLY A 91 -9.74 8.94 11.09
N TRP A 92 -8.54 8.36 11.05
CA TRP A 92 -7.41 8.81 11.86
C TRP A 92 -7.01 10.26 11.53
N LEU A 93 -6.98 10.62 10.23
CA LEU A 93 -6.71 11.99 9.80
C LEU A 93 -7.77 12.98 10.31
N GLU A 94 -9.06 12.67 10.15
CA GLU A 94 -10.14 13.55 10.62
C GLU A 94 -10.14 13.68 12.16
N PHE A 95 -9.83 12.60 12.88
CA PHE A 95 -9.71 12.65 14.33
C PHE A 95 -8.56 13.55 14.79
N ASN A 96 -7.43 13.52 14.08
CA ASN A 96 -6.24 14.30 14.41
C ASN A 96 -6.20 15.70 13.77
N ARG A 97 -7.28 16.11 13.10
CA ARG A 97 -7.38 17.43 12.50
C ARG A 97 -7.57 18.48 13.59
N LEU A 98 -6.77 19.54 13.56
CA LEU A 98 -6.86 20.65 14.53
C LEU A 98 -8.24 21.33 14.58
N GLU A 99 -8.99 21.29 13.46
CA GLU A 99 -10.34 21.85 13.36
C GLU A 99 -11.43 20.92 13.92
N ASN A 100 -11.09 19.69 14.28
CA ASN A 100 -12.05 18.76 14.88
C ASN A 100 -12.28 19.18 16.34
N GLU A 101 -13.53 19.47 16.68
CA GLU A 101 -13.94 19.87 18.04
C GLU A 101 -13.60 18.82 19.11
N ASN A 102 -13.48 17.55 18.70
CA ASN A 102 -13.10 16.44 19.58
C ASN A 102 -11.58 16.19 19.61
N PHE A 103 -10.78 16.95 18.86
CA PHE A 103 -9.33 16.80 18.88
C PHE A 103 -8.77 17.40 20.16
N THR A 104 -8.33 16.53 21.06
CA THR A 104 -7.72 16.95 22.32
C THR A 104 -6.22 17.24 22.20
N GLY A 105 -5.65 17.36 20.98
CA GLY A 105 -4.27 17.82 20.86
C GLY A 105 -3.20 16.82 21.33
N ASN A 106 -3.53 15.53 21.41
CA ASN A 106 -2.70 14.54 22.08
C ASN A 106 -2.57 14.82 23.60
N ASP A 107 -3.56 15.51 24.18
CA ASP A 107 -3.91 15.45 25.60
C ASP A 107 -4.38 14.02 25.90
N LEU A 108 -3.43 13.09 25.83
CA LEU A 108 -3.41 11.98 26.74
C LEU A 108 -3.55 12.67 28.09
N GLY A 109 -4.61 12.41 28.85
CA GLY A 109 -4.72 12.82 30.27
C GLY A 109 -3.65 12.15 31.14
N LEU A 110 -2.40 12.29 30.70
CA LEU A 110 -1.15 12.29 31.40
C LEU A 110 -0.95 13.78 31.80
N ASP A 111 -1.91 14.39 32.49
CA ASP A 111 -1.89 14.38 33.95
C ASP A 111 -1.18 13.13 34.51
N PHE A 112 0.11 12.99 34.19
CA PHE A 112 1.02 12.25 35.02
C PHE A 112 1.02 13.09 36.28
N ASP A 113 0.13 12.75 37.21
CA ASP A 113 0.20 13.13 38.61
C ASP A 113 1.57 12.63 39.10
N ALA A 114 2.65 13.31 38.69
CA ALA A 114 3.91 13.29 39.39
C ALA A 114 3.61 14.01 40.70
N ASN A 115 3.04 13.28 41.65
CA ASN A 115 2.97 13.70 43.03
C ASN A 115 4.42 13.94 43.49
N GLY A 116 4.89 15.19 43.40
CA GLY A 116 6.10 15.65 44.08
C GLY A 116 7.24 16.19 43.21
N ILE A 117 6.99 17.09 42.27
CA ILE A 117 8.02 18.08 41.92
C ILE A 117 7.46 19.47 42.23
N SER A 118 7.75 19.95 43.43
CA SER A 118 7.64 21.38 43.78
C SER A 118 8.92 22.10 43.36
N ASP A 119 8.79 23.36 42.96
CA ASP A 119 9.88 24.30 42.64
C ASP A 119 11.06 24.29 43.63
#